data_AF-A0A523JCY1-F1
#
_entry.id   AF-A0A523JCY1-F1
#
_cell.length_a   1.000
_cell.length_b   1.000
_cell.length_c   1.000
_cell.angle_alpha   90.00
_cell.angle_beta   90.00
_cell.angle_gamma   90.00
#
_symmetry.space_group_name_H-M   'P 1'
#
loop_
_entity.id
_entity.type
_entity.pdbx_description
1 polymer ?
#
loop_
_entity_poly.entity_id
_entity_poly.type
_entity_poly.pdbx_seq_one_letter_code
_entity_poly.pdbx_strand_id
1 'polypeptide(L)'
;MPTRTRKATKTQKTTRIPKSALERHKRQIPVRLSHIRGNRSQRSFARELGVFQQNVNRYENGTTPHADFLITLALQEGVSLDWLLLGRGRPRRR
;
A
#
# COMPACT_ATOMS: atom_id res chain seq x y z
N MET A 1 44.35 -33.39 7.82
CA MET A 1 42.94 -32.96 7.73
C MET A 1 42.77 -31.62 8.45
N PRO A 2 42.78 -30.46 7.77
CA PRO A 2 42.46 -29.20 8.42
C PRO A 2 40.97 -28.87 8.26
N THR A 3 40.30 -28.75 9.40
CA THR A 3 38.94 -28.24 9.57
C THR A 3 38.86 -26.78 9.14
N ARG A 4 38.02 -26.49 8.15
CA ARG A 4 37.82 -25.12 7.67
C ARG A 4 36.87 -24.37 8.61
N THR A 5 37.47 -23.43 9.32
CA THR A 5 36.89 -22.47 10.25
C THR A 5 35.95 -21.46 9.56
N ARG A 6 34.86 -21.11 10.28
CA ARG A 6 34.07 -19.85 10.29
C ARG A 6 33.54 -19.26 8.98
N LYS A 7 32.22 -18.99 8.96
CA LYS A 7 31.69 -17.65 8.65
C LYS A 7 30.50 -17.30 9.54
N ALA A 8 30.71 -16.32 10.40
CA ALA A 8 29.65 -15.51 10.98
C ALA A 8 28.99 -14.69 9.86
N THR A 9 27.66 -14.70 9.78
CA THR A 9 26.91 -13.74 8.98
C THR A 9 26.15 -12.80 9.92
N LYS A 10 26.76 -11.63 10.08
CA LYS A 10 26.29 -10.39 10.69
C LYS A 10 24.76 -10.27 10.83
N THR A 11 24.34 -10.07 12.08
CA THR A 11 23.17 -9.30 12.50
C THR A 11 22.98 -8.07 11.62
N GLN A 12 22.02 -8.11 10.70
CA GLN A 12 21.54 -6.90 10.04
C GLN A 12 20.62 -6.17 11.02
N LYS A 13 21.11 -5.04 11.56
CA LYS A 13 20.31 -4.07 12.29
C LYS A 13 19.25 -3.52 11.33
N THR A 14 18.09 -4.17 11.28
CA THR A 14 16.89 -3.60 10.66
C THR A 14 16.56 -2.31 11.39
N THR A 15 16.61 -1.19 10.68
CA THR A 15 16.05 0.09 11.13
C THR A 15 14.57 -0.14 11.41
N ARG A 16 14.24 -0.42 12.67
CA ARG A 16 12.88 -0.81 13.07
C ARG A 16 12.02 0.45 13.00
N ILE A 17 11.34 0.66 11.87
CA ILE A 17 10.38 1.76 11.72
C ILE A 17 9.43 1.69 12.93
N PRO A 18 9.28 2.77 13.69
CA PRO A 18 8.44 2.74 14.89
C PRO A 18 7.03 2.33 14.49
N LYS A 19 6.44 1.36 15.20
CA LYS A 19 5.10 0.82 14.91
C LYS A 19 4.06 1.94 14.78
N SER A 20 4.17 2.99 15.60
CA SER A 20 3.33 4.19 15.53
C SER A 20 3.39 4.91 14.19
N ALA A 21 4.56 5.00 13.55
CA ALA A 21 4.70 5.61 12.24
C ALA A 21 4.05 4.75 11.14
N LEU A 22 4.15 3.42 11.23
CA LEU A 22 3.49 2.50 10.29
C LEU A 22 1.95 2.62 10.40
N GLU A 23 1.42 2.64 11.62
CA GLU A 23 -0.01 2.78 11.87
C GLU A 23 -0.54 4.14 11.40
N ARG A 24 0.24 5.22 11.51
CA ARG A 24 -0.13 6.53 10.97
C ARG A 24 -0.30 6.49 9.44
N HIS A 25 0.61 5.82 8.73
CA HIS A 25 0.51 5.69 7.28
C HIS A 25 -0.69 4.81 6.88
N LYS A 26 -0.90 3.68 7.56
CA LYS A 26 -2.06 2.81 7.31
C LYS A 26 -3.39 3.54 7.47
N ARG A 27 -3.52 4.40 8.49
CA ARG A 27 -4.74 5.20 8.72
C ARG A 27 -5.01 6.23 7.61
N GLN A 28 -4.01 6.64 6.84
CA GLN A 28 -4.19 7.58 5.73
C GLN A 28 -4.51 6.88 4.40
N ILE A 29 -4.24 5.58 4.26
CA ILE A 29 -4.56 4.81 3.05
C ILE A 29 -6.05 4.91 2.70
N PRO A 30 -7.01 4.69 3.64
CA PRO A 30 -8.43 4.84 3.36
C PRO A 30 -8.83 6.23 2.87
N VAL A 31 -8.24 7.27 3.48
CA VAL A 31 -8.52 8.67 3.12
C VAL A 31 -8.07 8.96 1.69
N ARG A 32 -6.87 8.49 1.33
CA ARG A 32 -6.34 8.62 -0.03
C ARG A 32 -7.12 7.79 -1.04
N LEU A 33 -7.56 6.60 -0.65
CA LEU A 33 -8.39 5.75 -1.50
C LEU A 33 -9.74 6.40 -1.81
N SER A 34 -10.39 6.97 -0.78
CA SER A 34 -11.61 7.75 -0.94
C SER A 34 -11.39 8.99 -1.83
N HIS A 35 -10.23 9.64 -1.71
CA HIS A 35 -9.86 10.77 -2.57
C HIS A 35 -9.71 10.37 -4.05
N ILE A 36 -9.14 9.19 -4.34
CA ILE A 36 -9.02 8.67 -5.71
C ILE A 36 -10.39 8.27 -6.27
N ARG A 37 -11.22 7.62 -5.44
CA ARG A 37 -12.58 7.27 -5.82
C ARG A 37 -13.40 8.51 -6.17
N GLY A 38 -13.25 9.59 -5.38
CA GLY A 38 -13.99 10.82 -5.54
C GLY A 38 -15.49 10.60 -5.39
N ASN A 39 -16.29 11.15 -6.30
CA ASN A 39 -17.75 11.05 -6.28
C ASN A 39 -18.29 9.72 -6.85
N ARG A 40 -17.42 8.81 -7.33
CA ARG A 40 -17.86 7.50 -7.84
C ARG A 40 -18.38 6.64 -6.71
N SER A 41 -19.42 5.84 -6.98
CA SER A 41 -19.91 4.85 -6.01
C SER A 41 -18.85 3.76 -5.79
N GLN A 42 -18.80 3.18 -4.58
CA GLN A 42 -17.91 2.04 -4.29
C GLN A 42 -18.09 0.90 -5.30
N ARG A 43 -19.33 0.67 -5.75
CA ARG A 43 -19.64 -0.38 -6.72
C ARG A 43 -19.08 -0.07 -8.11
N SER A 44 -19.21 1.17 -8.60
CA SER A 44 -18.63 1.56 -9.90
C SER A 44 -17.11 1.43 -9.86
N PHE A 45 -16.51 1.98 -8.80
CA PHE A 45 -15.06 1.95 -8.59
C PHE A 45 -14.52 0.51 -8.51
N ALA A 46 -15.22 -0.37 -7.81
CA ALA A 46 -14.86 -1.78 -7.73
C ALA A 46 -14.95 -2.48 -9.09
N ARG A 47 -16.01 -2.22 -9.88
CA ARG A 47 -16.18 -2.78 -11.23
C ARG A 47 -15.09 -2.30 -12.18
N GLU A 48 -14.74 -1.03 -12.13
CA GLU A 48 -13.66 -0.45 -12.93
C GLU A 48 -12.35 -1.19 -12.62
N LEU A 49 -12.01 -1.34 -11.33
CA LEU A 49 -10.79 -2.02 -10.89
C LEU A 49 -10.82 -3.56 -10.99
N GLY A 50 -11.94 -4.15 -11.43
CA GLY A 50 -12.11 -5.60 -11.50
C GLY A 50 -12.12 -6.31 -10.14
N VAL A 51 -12.51 -5.61 -9.06
CA VAL A 51 -12.60 -6.19 -7.71
C VAL A 51 -14.03 -6.20 -7.18
N PHE A 52 -14.27 -6.99 -6.14
CA PHE A 52 -15.55 -6.98 -5.44
C PHE A 52 -15.74 -5.70 -4.63
N GLN A 53 -16.96 -5.15 -4.62
CA GLN A 53 -17.33 -3.98 -3.81
C GLN A 53 -16.95 -4.14 -2.33
N GLN A 54 -17.10 -5.36 -1.79
CA GLN A 54 -16.74 -5.65 -0.39
C GLN A 54 -15.27 -5.37 -0.09
N ASN A 55 -14.35 -5.55 -1.05
CA ASN A 55 -12.94 -5.23 -0.87
C ASN A 55 -12.74 -3.72 -0.72
N VAL A 56 -13.39 -2.92 -1.57
CA VAL A 56 -13.34 -1.45 -1.49
C VAL A 56 -13.86 -0.98 -0.13
N ASN A 57 -15.00 -1.48 0.32
CA ASN A 57 -15.55 -1.14 1.64
C ASN A 57 -14.59 -1.53 2.79
N ARG A 58 -14.00 -2.73 2.75
CA ARG A 58 -13.01 -3.15 3.75
C ARG A 58 -11.79 -2.23 3.79
N TYR A 59 -11.28 -1.82 2.63
CA TYR A 59 -10.12 -0.94 2.53
C TYR A 59 -10.44 0.49 2.99
N GLU A 60 -11.62 1.01 2.67
CA GLU A 60 -12.09 2.31 3.17
C GLU A 60 -12.33 2.31 4.70
N ASN A 61 -12.61 1.15 5.29
CA ASN A 61 -12.74 1.00 6.75
C ASN A 61 -11.41 0.79 7.49
N GLY A 62 -10.26 0.87 6.80
CA GLY A 62 -8.94 0.77 7.44
C GLY A 62 -8.27 -0.60 7.36
N THR A 63 -8.85 -1.55 6.60
CA THR A 63 -8.15 -2.80 6.30
C THR A 63 -6.96 -2.52 5.38
N THR A 64 -5.86 -3.24 5.56
CA THR A 64 -4.69 -3.09 4.67
C THR A 64 -5.03 -3.64 3.27
N PRO A 65 -4.99 -2.81 2.21
CA PRO A 65 -5.23 -3.26 0.85
C PRO A 65 -4.18 -4.24 0.36
N HIS A 66 -4.58 -5.18 -0.49
CA HIS A 66 -3.67 -6.14 -1.09
C HIS A 66 -2.74 -5.46 -2.10
N ALA A 67 -1.54 -6.00 -2.28
CA ALA A 67 -0.57 -5.45 -3.23
C ALA A 67 -1.16 -5.41 -4.66
N ASP A 68 -1.88 -6.46 -5.07
CA ASP A 68 -2.51 -6.52 -6.40
C ASP A 68 -3.52 -5.38 -6.60
N PHE A 69 -4.35 -5.09 -5.58
CA PHE A 69 -5.30 -3.98 -5.65
C PHE A 69 -4.59 -2.64 -5.83
N LEU A 70 -3.51 -2.40 -5.06
CA LEU A 70 -2.74 -1.17 -5.15
C LEU A 70 -2.07 -1.02 -6.53
N ILE A 71 -1.55 -2.11 -7.07
CA ILE A 71 -0.90 -2.13 -8.39
C ILE A 71 -1.94 -1.87 -9.49
N THR A 72 -3.07 -2.58 -9.50
CA THR A 72 -4.14 -2.38 -10.48
C THR A 72 -4.64 -0.94 -10.45
N LEU A 73 -4.87 -0.40 -9.25
CA LEU A 73 -5.29 0.99 -9.07
C LEU A 73 -4.23 1.99 -9.58
N ALA A 74 -2.96 1.75 -9.29
CA ALA A 74 -1.88 2.60 -9.79
C ALA A 74 -1.79 2.58 -11.34
N LEU A 75 -1.93 1.40 -11.94
CA LEU A 75 -1.88 1.22 -13.40
C LEU A 75 -3.10 1.83 -14.09
N GLN A 76 -4.30 1.63 -13.54
CA GLN A 76 -5.54 2.01 -14.18
C GLN A 76 -5.91 3.49 -13.98
N GLU A 77 -5.69 4.04 -12.78
CA GLU A 77 -5.96 5.44 -12.47
C GLU A 77 -4.74 6.35 -12.72
N GLY A 78 -3.57 5.77 -13.03
CA GLY A 78 -2.31 6.50 -13.18
C GLY A 78 -1.81 7.10 -11.87
N VAL A 79 -2.08 6.42 -10.75
CA VAL A 79 -1.79 6.91 -9.40
C VAL A 79 -0.41 6.45 -8.93
N SER A 80 0.32 7.33 -8.24
CA SER A 80 1.61 6.96 -7.65
C SER A 80 1.43 6.14 -6.36
N LEU A 81 2.02 4.94 -6.31
CA LEU A 81 2.04 4.09 -5.11
C LEU A 81 2.73 4.79 -3.92
N ASP A 82 3.75 5.60 -4.19
CA ASP A 82 4.46 6.40 -3.20
C ASP A 82 3.51 7.41 -2.52
N TRP A 83 2.63 8.04 -3.29
CA TRP A 83 1.60 8.92 -2.75
C TRP A 83 0.54 8.14 -1.98
N LEU A 84 0.10 7.00 -2.52
CA LEU A 84 -0.95 6.18 -1.90
C LEU A 84 -0.52 5.60 -0.54
N LEU A 85 0.70 5.09 -0.44
CA LEU A 85 1.22 4.43 0.76
C LEU A 85 1.92 5.41 1.72
N LEU A 86 2.80 6.26 1.19
CA LEU A 86 3.65 7.13 1.99
C LEU A 86 3.12 8.57 2.06
N GLY A 87 2.19 8.96 1.19
CA GLY A 87 1.71 10.35 1.10
C GLY A 87 2.76 11.29 0.51
N ARG A 88 3.77 10.72 -0.14
CA ARG A 88 4.88 11.46 -0.73
C ARG A 88 4.65 11.61 -2.24
N GLY A 89 5.06 12.74 -2.80
CA GLY A 89 4.90 13.02 -4.23
C GLY A 89 3.48 13.44 -4.63
N ARG A 90 3.16 13.26 -5.92
CA ARG A 90 1.88 13.68 -6.52
C ARG A 90 0.95 12.49 -6.70
N PRO A 91 -0.37 12.67 -6.52
CA PRO A 91 -1.35 11.60 -6.67
C PRO A 91 -1.35 11.01 -8.09
N ARG A 92 -1.23 11.84 -9.14
CA ARG A 92 -1.18 11.37 -10.53
C ARG A 92 0.22 11.54 -11.12
N ARG A 93 0.68 10.51 -11.82
CA ARG A 93 1.88 10.57 -12.64
C ARG A 93 1.47 11.22 -13.97
N ARG A 94 1.72 12.54 -14.07
CA ARG A 94 1.45 13.34 -15.27
C ARG A 94 2.60 13.18 -16.26
#